data_AF-A4RUY9-F1
#
_entry.id   AF-A4RUY9-F1
#
_cell.length_a   1.000
_cell.length_b   1.000
_cell.length_c   1.000
_cell.angle_alpha   90.00
_cell.angle_beta   90.00
_cell.angle_gamma   90.00
#
_symmetry.space_group_name_H-M   'P 1'
#
loop_
_entity.id
_entity.type
_entity.pdbx_description
1 polymer ?
#
loop_
_entity_poly.entity_id
_entity_poly.type
_entity_poly.pdbx_seq_one_letter_code
_entity_poly.pdbx_strand_id
1 'polypeptide(L)'
;MRNAASVDFQPKVIVQIPTTDEAATDHTRLDTRLKLYNLREKVVRGDGNCQFRAVADQLFRDQERHAECRAVVVDQLRRASEDYAPYVPEDFDAYVESMAKDTAWGDHITLQAAADAYGVRMCVISSYRDNFLVEITPKTARSARVCWISFWAEVHYNSVYPA
;
A
#
# COMPACT_ATOMS: atom_id res chain seq x y z
N MET A 1 17.26 10.24 22.20
CA MET A 1 16.80 9.63 20.94
C MET A 1 15.90 8.46 21.31
N ARG A 2 14.58 8.58 21.18
CA ARG A 2 13.63 7.52 21.58
C ARG A 2 13.32 6.68 20.34
N ASN A 3 13.54 5.37 20.49
CA ASN A 3 13.36 4.34 19.49
C ASN A 3 11.86 4.25 19.13
N ALA A 4 11.52 4.27 17.84
CA ALA A 4 10.15 4.04 17.37
C ALA A 4 9.81 2.58 17.61
N ALA A 5 9.11 2.28 18.70
CA ALA A 5 8.58 0.96 18.94
C ALA A 5 7.57 0.63 17.85
N SER A 6 7.82 -0.44 17.10
CA SER A 6 6.85 -1.05 16.19
C SER A 6 5.65 -1.51 17.01
N VAL A 7 4.53 -0.80 16.87
CA VAL A 7 3.24 -1.25 17.39
C VAL A 7 2.63 -2.16 16.34
N ASP A 8 2.17 -3.34 16.74
CA ASP A 8 1.55 -4.32 15.85
C ASP A 8 0.43 -3.68 15.02
N PHE A 9 0.58 -3.73 13.69
CA PHE A 9 -0.44 -3.27 12.76
C PHE A 9 -1.62 -4.24 12.78
N GLN A 10 -2.78 -3.75 13.22
CA GLN A 10 -4.05 -4.49 13.16
C GLN A 10 -4.85 -3.94 11.96
N PRO A 11 -5.05 -4.73 10.88
CA PRO A 11 -5.86 -4.31 9.75
C PRO A 11 -7.30 -4.04 10.21
N LYS A 12 -7.85 -2.87 9.88
CA LYS A 12 -9.27 -2.57 10.08
C LYS A 12 -10.00 -2.66 8.74
N VAL A 13 -11.02 -3.51 8.68
CA VAL A 13 -11.97 -3.53 7.55
C VAL A 13 -12.98 -2.40 7.75
N ILE A 14 -13.06 -1.49 6.79
CA ILE A 14 -13.99 -0.37 6.85
C ILE A 14 -15.35 -0.78 6.34
N VAL A 15 -16.35 -0.65 7.21
CA VAL A 15 -17.77 -0.89 6.90
C VAL A 15 -18.52 0.41 6.58
N GLN A 16 -17.93 1.59 6.79
CA GLN A 16 -18.59 2.90 6.60
C GLN A 16 -17.64 3.99 6.07
N ILE A 17 -18.12 4.77 5.11
CA ILE A 17 -17.38 5.90 4.52
C ILE A 17 -17.20 7.02 5.58
N PRO A 18 -16.00 7.61 5.74
CA PRO A 18 -15.76 8.70 6.69
C PRO A 18 -16.67 9.91 6.45
N THR A 19 -16.96 10.67 7.51
CA THR A 19 -17.70 11.93 7.38
C THR A 19 -16.88 13.00 6.65
N THR A 20 -17.52 14.01 6.07
CA THR A 20 -16.86 15.07 5.29
C THR A 20 -15.81 15.85 6.09
N ASP A 21 -16.05 16.09 7.39
CA ASP A 21 -15.12 16.83 8.26
C ASP A 21 -13.87 15.99 8.62
N GLU A 22 -14.07 14.68 8.84
CA GLU A 22 -12.97 13.74 9.06
C GLU A 22 -12.13 13.59 7.79
N ALA A 23 -12.78 13.47 6.63
CA ALA A 23 -12.14 13.45 5.31
C ALA A 23 -11.28 14.70 5.06
N ALA A 24 -11.80 15.90 5.34
CA ALA A 24 -11.07 17.16 5.17
C ALA A 24 -9.87 17.28 6.11
N THR A 25 -10.03 16.85 7.37
CA THR A 25 -8.96 16.82 8.36
C THR A 25 -7.85 15.85 7.95
N ASP A 26 -8.22 14.68 7.45
CA ASP A 26 -7.29 13.64 7.00
C ASP A 26 -6.50 14.07 5.76
N HIS A 27 -7.17 14.69 4.79
CA HIS A 27 -6.51 15.28 3.63
C HIS A 27 -5.49 16.35 4.03
N THR A 28 -5.89 17.26 4.93
CA THR A 28 -5.01 18.33 5.41
C THR A 28 -3.78 17.75 6.12
N ARG A 29 -3.97 16.69 6.92
CA ARG A 29 -2.89 16.01 7.64
C ARG A 29 -1.92 15.32 6.67
N LEU A 30 -2.43 14.64 5.66
CA LEU A 30 -1.60 13.97 4.65
C LEU A 30 -0.81 15.00 3.82
N ASP A 31 -1.46 16.07 3.35
CA ASP A 31 -0.81 17.15 2.59
C ASP A 31 0.32 17.82 3.41
N THR A 32 0.07 18.11 4.69
CA THR A 32 1.09 18.67 5.59
C THR A 32 2.32 17.76 5.70
N ARG A 33 2.10 16.45 5.79
CA ARG A 33 3.18 15.47 5.86
C ARG A 33 3.94 15.36 4.55
N LEU A 34 3.24 15.26 3.42
CA LEU A 34 3.88 15.22 2.10
C LEU A 34 4.81 16.44 1.90
N LYS A 35 4.34 17.64 2.25
CA LYS A 35 5.15 18.86 2.23
C LYS A 35 6.37 18.78 3.15
N LEU A 36 6.20 18.26 4.37
CA LEU A 36 7.31 18.10 5.33
C LEU A 36 8.44 17.21 4.78
N TYR A 37 8.10 16.17 4.00
CA TYR A 37 9.07 15.26 3.38
C TYR A 37 9.50 15.68 1.96
N ASN A 38 9.10 16.86 1.48
CA ASN A 38 9.31 17.32 0.10
C ASN A 38 8.81 16.30 -0.95
N LEU A 39 7.58 15.82 -0.73
CA LEU A 39 6.88 14.85 -1.57
C LEU A 39 5.60 15.47 -2.16
N ARG A 40 5.17 14.94 -3.30
CA ARG A 40 3.90 15.27 -3.95
C ARG A 40 3.20 14.02 -4.46
N GLU A 41 1.88 14.02 -4.40
CA GLU A 41 1.07 12.96 -5.00
C GLU A 41 0.99 13.10 -6.51
N LYS A 42 1.03 11.96 -7.20
CA LYS A 42 0.48 11.78 -8.53
C LYS A 42 -0.80 10.97 -8.39
N VAL A 43 -1.91 11.62 -8.70
CA VAL A 43 -3.24 11.01 -8.59
C VAL A 43 -3.37 9.83 -9.55
N VAL A 44 -3.82 8.69 -9.03
CA VAL A 44 -4.22 7.53 -9.82
C VAL A 44 -5.74 7.42 -9.87
N ARG A 45 -6.27 6.54 -10.72
CA ARG A 45 -7.72 6.33 -10.78
C ARG A 45 -8.28 5.81 -9.45
N GLY A 46 -9.33 6.47 -8.96
CA GLY A 46 -10.10 6.09 -7.77
C GLY A 46 -11.04 4.91 -8.00
N ASP A 47 -10.47 3.72 -8.24
CA ASP A 47 -11.20 2.45 -8.30
C ASP A 47 -10.63 1.45 -7.27
N GLY A 48 -11.21 0.25 -7.20
CA GLY A 48 -10.71 -0.82 -6.33
C GLY A 48 -9.32 -1.35 -6.70
N ASN A 49 -8.70 -0.84 -7.77
CA ASN A 49 -7.33 -1.14 -8.16
C ASN A 49 -6.32 -0.08 -7.70
N CYS A 50 -6.75 0.98 -7.00
CA CYS A 50 -5.89 2.13 -6.67
C CYS A 50 -4.53 1.77 -6.06
N GLN A 51 -4.46 0.78 -5.15
CA GLN A 51 -3.18 0.33 -4.60
C GLN A 51 -2.27 -0.23 -5.70
N PHE A 52 -2.75 -1.15 -6.52
CA PHE A 52 -1.99 -1.73 -7.63
C PHE A 52 -1.64 -0.70 -8.71
N ARG A 53 -2.51 0.30 -8.93
CA ARG A 53 -2.24 1.44 -9.83
C ARG A 53 -1.11 2.32 -9.30
N ALA A 54 -1.11 2.65 -8.02
CA ALA A 54 -0.05 3.42 -7.38
C ALA A 54 1.30 2.67 -7.43
N VAL A 55 1.27 1.35 -7.17
CA VAL A 55 2.45 0.49 -7.29
C VAL A 55 2.94 0.39 -8.73
N ALA A 56 2.05 0.18 -9.70
CA ALA A 56 2.40 0.13 -11.12
C ALA A 56 3.01 1.44 -11.61
N ASP A 57 2.46 2.59 -11.19
CA ASP A 57 3.04 3.89 -11.49
C ASP A 57 4.43 4.09 -10.86
N GLN A 58 4.64 3.68 -9.61
CA GLN A 58 5.96 3.72 -8.98
C GLN A 58 6.98 2.81 -9.68
N LEU A 59 6.53 1.62 -10.10
CA LEU A 59 7.40 0.61 -10.70
C LEU A 59 7.73 0.91 -12.16
N PHE A 60 6.73 1.35 -12.93
CA PHE A 60 6.75 1.38 -14.39
C PHE A 60 6.45 2.75 -14.99
N ARG A 61 6.11 3.75 -14.16
CA ARG A 61 5.62 5.08 -14.60
C ARG A 61 4.31 5.01 -15.39
N ASP A 62 3.57 3.92 -15.21
CA ASP A 62 2.31 3.66 -15.90
C ASP A 62 1.33 2.94 -14.98
N GLN A 63 0.27 3.64 -14.58
CA GLN A 63 -0.77 3.08 -13.71
C GLN A 63 -1.65 2.05 -14.42
N GLU A 64 -1.69 2.03 -15.76
CA GLU A 64 -2.52 1.09 -16.52
C GLU A 64 -1.95 -0.34 -16.51
N ARG A 65 -0.71 -0.49 -16.01
CA ARG A 65 -0.08 -1.79 -15.73
C ARG A 65 -0.53 -2.40 -14.39
N HIS A 66 -1.57 -1.88 -13.75
CA HIS A 66 -2.05 -2.40 -12.46
C HIS A 66 -2.45 -3.88 -12.49
N ALA A 67 -2.99 -4.37 -13.60
CA ALA A 67 -3.37 -5.78 -13.75
C ALA A 67 -2.13 -6.70 -13.74
N GLU A 68 -1.03 -6.27 -14.37
CA GLU A 68 0.25 -6.96 -14.32
C GLU A 68 0.81 -6.97 -12.88
N CYS A 69 0.76 -5.83 -12.18
CA CYS A 69 1.15 -5.77 -10.78
C CYS A 69 0.34 -6.74 -9.90
N ARG A 70 -0.99 -6.76 -10.06
CA ARG A 70 -1.86 -7.69 -9.32
C ARG A 70 -1.49 -9.14 -9.61
N ALA A 71 -1.29 -9.51 -10.87
CA ALA A 71 -0.93 -10.87 -11.26
C ALA A 71 0.40 -11.31 -10.61
N VAL A 72 1.42 -10.45 -10.61
CA VAL A 72 2.72 -10.73 -9.97
C VAL A 72 2.59 -10.87 -8.45
N VAL A 73 1.81 -10.00 -7.80
CA VAL A 73 1.55 -10.07 -6.36
C VAL A 73 0.83 -11.37 -5.99
N VAL A 74 -0.20 -11.73 -6.75
CA VAL A 74 -0.96 -12.98 -6.52
C VAL A 74 -0.08 -14.22 -6.75
N ASP A 75 0.79 -14.21 -7.76
CA ASP A 75 1.77 -15.30 -7.95
C ASP A 75 2.73 -15.41 -6.76
N GLN A 76 3.23 -14.28 -6.26
CA GLN A 76 4.08 -14.25 -5.06
C GLN A 76 3.36 -14.81 -3.83
N LEU A 77 2.10 -14.41 -3.59
CA LEU A 77 1.28 -14.93 -2.49
C LEU A 77 1.10 -16.45 -2.56
N ARG A 78 0.89 -16.99 -3.77
CA ARG A 78 0.76 -18.45 -3.99
C ARG A 78 2.07 -19.19 -3.76
N ARG A 79 3.18 -18.67 -4.27
CA ARG A 79 4.50 -19.35 -4.25
C ARG A 79 5.15 -19.36 -2.89
N ALA A 80 4.83 -18.39 -2.05
CA ALA A 80 5.42 -18.19 -0.74
C ALA A 80 4.32 -18.10 0.34
N SER A 81 3.28 -18.94 0.23
CA SER A 81 2.09 -18.88 1.10
C SER A 81 2.43 -18.92 2.59
N GLU A 82 3.38 -19.75 3.01
CA GLU A 82 3.86 -19.88 4.40
C GLU A 82 4.32 -18.54 5.01
N ASP A 83 4.74 -17.61 4.16
CA ASP A 83 5.25 -16.31 4.58
C ASP A 83 4.15 -15.28 4.87
N TYR A 84 2.95 -15.50 4.32
CA TYR A 84 1.84 -14.55 4.36
C TYR A 84 0.64 -15.08 5.12
N ALA A 85 0.38 -16.40 5.04
CA ALA A 85 -0.76 -17.06 5.67
C ALA A 85 -0.91 -16.78 7.17
N PRO A 86 0.17 -16.71 8.00
CA PRO A 86 0.03 -16.38 9.42
C PRO A 86 -0.57 -15.00 9.71
N TYR A 87 -0.58 -14.09 8.74
CA TYR A 87 -1.11 -12.72 8.87
C TYR A 87 -2.51 -12.56 8.26
N VAL A 88 -3.04 -13.61 7.62
CA VAL A 88 -4.39 -13.63 7.04
C VAL A 88 -5.33 -14.33 8.03
N PRO A 89 -6.35 -13.64 8.57
CA PRO A 89 -7.27 -14.25 9.54
C PRO A 89 -8.26 -15.26 8.93
N GLU A 90 -8.54 -15.12 7.64
CA GLU A 90 -9.41 -16.01 6.87
C GLU A 90 -8.62 -17.16 6.23
N ASP A 91 -9.32 -18.04 5.51
CA ASP A 91 -8.66 -19.07 4.72
C ASP A 91 -7.75 -18.45 3.65
N PHE A 92 -6.47 -18.87 3.64
CA PHE A 92 -5.47 -18.21 2.80
C PHE A 92 -5.74 -18.40 1.31
N ASP A 93 -6.22 -19.58 0.90
CA ASP A 93 -6.52 -19.85 -0.50
C ASP A 93 -7.72 -18.98 -0.95
N ALA A 94 -8.76 -18.89 -0.13
CA ALA A 94 -9.90 -17.99 -0.38
C ALA A 94 -9.47 -16.51 -0.44
N TYR A 95 -8.57 -16.07 0.44
CA TYR A 95 -7.98 -14.73 0.41
C TYR A 95 -7.26 -14.46 -0.93
N VAL A 96 -6.41 -15.39 -1.37
CA VAL A 96 -5.66 -15.26 -2.63
C VAL A 96 -6.59 -15.27 -3.84
N GLU A 97 -7.63 -16.10 -3.85
CA GLU A 97 -8.67 -16.10 -4.88
C GLU A 97 -9.45 -14.79 -4.93
N SER A 98 -9.77 -14.21 -3.77
CA SER A 98 -10.39 -12.90 -3.66
C SER A 98 -9.47 -11.81 -4.23
N MET A 99 -8.19 -11.83 -3.84
CA MET A 99 -7.20 -10.85 -4.28
C MET A 99 -6.88 -10.93 -5.77
N ALA A 100 -7.09 -12.09 -6.40
CA ALA A 100 -6.97 -12.25 -7.85
C ALA A 100 -8.07 -11.54 -8.64
N LYS A 101 -9.22 -11.21 -8.03
CA LYS A 101 -10.33 -10.55 -8.71
C LYS A 101 -9.97 -9.10 -9.04
N ASP A 102 -10.38 -8.67 -10.23
CA ASP A 102 -10.28 -7.25 -10.59
C ASP A 102 -11.08 -6.40 -9.59
N THR A 103 -10.55 -5.21 -9.29
CA THR A 103 -11.11 -4.27 -8.31
C THR A 103 -11.12 -4.73 -6.85
N ALA A 104 -10.58 -5.91 -6.51
CA ALA A 104 -10.39 -6.29 -5.11
C ALA A 104 -9.35 -5.38 -4.44
N TRP A 105 -9.70 -4.79 -3.30
CA TRP A 105 -8.84 -3.82 -2.63
C TRP A 105 -7.61 -4.52 -2.07
N GLY A 106 -6.43 -3.94 -2.33
CA GLY A 106 -5.19 -4.40 -1.70
C GLY A 106 -5.07 -3.93 -0.25
N ASP A 107 -4.21 -4.60 0.51
CA ASP A 107 -3.98 -4.39 1.93
C ASP A 107 -2.46 -4.28 2.22
N HIS A 108 -2.06 -4.45 3.48
CA HIS A 108 -0.64 -4.44 3.85
C HIS A 108 0.11 -5.70 3.35
N ILE A 109 -0.58 -6.84 3.26
CA ILE A 109 0.01 -8.12 2.84
C ILE A 109 0.33 -8.06 1.34
N THR A 110 -0.54 -7.47 0.52
CA THR A 110 -0.27 -7.26 -0.91
C THR A 110 0.89 -6.29 -1.15
N LEU A 111 1.09 -5.28 -0.29
CA LEU A 111 2.26 -4.41 -0.36
C LEU A 111 3.56 -5.14 0.01
N GLN A 112 3.54 -5.98 1.05
CA GLN A 112 4.69 -6.82 1.39
C GLN A 112 5.02 -7.79 0.24
N ALA A 113 4.01 -8.47 -0.30
CA ALA A 113 4.16 -9.35 -1.45
C ALA A 113 4.68 -8.59 -2.69
N ALA A 114 4.22 -7.38 -2.95
CA ALA A 114 4.76 -6.54 -4.03
C ALA A 114 6.24 -6.19 -3.80
N ALA A 115 6.61 -5.80 -2.58
CA ALA A 115 7.99 -5.52 -2.22
C ALA A 115 8.88 -6.74 -2.50
N ASP A 116 8.48 -7.92 -2.03
CA ASP A 116 9.20 -9.17 -2.23
C ASP A 116 9.31 -9.54 -3.73
N ALA A 117 8.17 -9.51 -4.43
CA ALA A 117 8.05 -9.92 -5.84
C ALA A 117 8.83 -9.03 -6.80
N TYR A 118 9.05 -7.74 -6.47
CA TYR A 118 9.86 -6.81 -7.26
C TYR A 118 11.24 -6.54 -6.67
N GLY A 119 11.51 -6.98 -5.44
CA GLY A 119 12.77 -6.74 -4.73
C GLY A 119 13.05 -5.25 -4.50
N VAL A 120 12.00 -4.47 -4.22
CA VAL A 120 12.08 -3.02 -3.96
C VAL A 120 11.59 -2.72 -2.55
N ARG A 121 12.15 -1.68 -1.93
CA ARG A 121 11.56 -1.14 -0.69
C ARG A 121 10.33 -0.32 -1.02
N MET A 122 9.38 -0.28 -0.10
CA MET A 122 8.20 0.58 -0.21
C MET A 122 8.05 1.43 1.04
N CYS A 123 7.59 2.67 0.85
CA CYS A 123 7.23 3.57 1.94
C CYS A 123 5.79 4.03 1.73
N VAL A 124 4.97 3.87 2.76
CA VAL A 124 3.57 4.30 2.78
C VAL A 124 3.45 5.49 3.70
N ILE A 125 3.06 6.65 3.17
CA ILE A 125 2.72 7.84 3.97
C ILE A 125 1.20 7.98 4.04
N SER A 126 0.62 7.79 5.23
CA SER A 126 -0.82 7.75 5.40
C SER A 126 -1.37 9.02 6.04
N SER A 127 -2.68 9.20 5.92
CA SER A 127 -3.41 10.15 6.74
C SER A 127 -3.60 9.66 8.16
N TYR A 128 -3.18 8.48 8.64
CA TYR A 128 -3.45 8.06 10.05
C TYR A 128 -2.81 8.97 11.10
N ARG A 129 -3.41 9.12 12.30
CA ARG A 129 -2.84 9.99 13.36
C ARG A 129 -1.44 9.52 13.78
N ASP A 130 -1.32 8.23 14.08
CA ASP A 130 -0.11 7.57 14.55
C ASP A 130 0.40 6.59 13.48
N ASN A 131 1.68 6.20 13.55
CA ASN A 131 2.32 5.28 12.60
C ASN A 131 2.07 5.63 11.12
N PHE A 132 2.10 6.94 10.84
CA PHE A 132 1.73 7.47 9.53
C PHE A 132 2.75 7.17 8.42
N LEU A 133 3.95 6.73 8.78
CA LEU A 133 4.97 6.30 7.84
C LEU A 133 5.28 4.84 8.12
N VAL A 134 5.00 3.98 7.13
CA VAL A 134 5.30 2.55 7.19
C VAL A 134 6.36 2.24 6.15
N GLU A 135 7.45 1.63 6.59
CA GLU A 135 8.51 1.13 5.70
C GLU A 135 8.37 -0.38 5.53
N ILE A 136 8.36 -0.83 4.29
CA ILE A 136 8.24 -2.23 3.90
C ILE A 136 9.54 -2.61 3.20
N THR A 137 10.22 -3.61 3.76
CA THR A 137 11.49 -4.11 3.24
C THR A 137 11.28 -5.46 2.56
N PRO A 138 11.79 -5.66 1.33
CA PRO A 138 11.68 -6.94 0.67
C PRO A 138 12.62 -7.96 1.30
N LYS A 139 12.28 -9.24 1.26
CA LYS A 139 13.16 -10.33 1.70
C LYS A 139 14.49 -10.35 0.98
N THR A 140 14.47 -10.06 -0.31
CA THR A 140 15.68 -9.95 -1.15
C THR A 140 15.61 -8.65 -1.94
N ALA A 141 16.42 -7.67 -1.52
CA ALA A 141 16.54 -6.41 -2.24
C ALA A 141 17.27 -6.63 -3.58
N ARG A 142 16.60 -6.31 -4.68
CA ARG A 142 17.14 -6.34 -6.05
C ARG A 142 17.35 -4.94 -6.64
N SER A 143 16.86 -3.91 -5.97
CA SER A 143 17.04 -2.52 -6.36
C SER A 143 17.20 -1.63 -5.12
N ALA A 144 17.98 -0.56 -5.26
CA ALA A 144 18.05 0.51 -4.25
C ALA A 144 16.84 1.45 -4.30
N ARG A 145 15.99 1.34 -5.33
CA ARG A 145 14.78 2.16 -5.49
C ARG A 145 13.83 1.95 -4.32
N VAL A 146 13.21 3.05 -3.88
CA VAL A 146 12.10 3.04 -2.93
C VAL A 146 10.85 3.50 -3.67
N CYS A 147 9.81 2.68 -3.64
CA CYS A 147 8.49 3.06 -4.13
C CYS A 147 7.75 3.81 -3.02
N TRP A 148 7.35 5.05 -3.30
CA TRP A 148 6.56 5.85 -2.36
C TRP A 148 5.11 5.87 -2.80
N ILE A 149 4.21 5.52 -1.88
CA ILE A 149 2.77 5.65 -2.07
C ILE A 149 2.18 6.39 -0.88
N SER A 150 1.11 7.13 -1.10
CA SER A 150 0.32 7.70 -0.02
C SER A 150 -0.93 6.87 0.19
N PHE A 151 -1.45 6.91 1.41
CA PHE A 151 -2.72 6.30 1.75
C PHE A 151 -3.60 7.33 2.45
N TRP A 152 -4.58 7.87 1.72
CA TRP A 152 -5.68 8.56 2.38
C TRP A 152 -6.52 7.49 3.07
N ALA A 153 -6.40 7.45 4.40
CA ALA A 153 -6.85 6.35 5.23
C ALA A 153 -8.26 5.95 4.82
N GLU A 154 -8.40 4.66 4.56
CA GLU A 154 -9.69 3.99 4.35
C GLU A 154 -10.38 4.32 3.00
N VAL A 155 -9.75 5.14 2.15
CA VAL A 155 -10.37 5.61 0.91
C VAL A 155 -9.52 5.33 -0.32
N HIS A 156 -8.24 5.71 -0.34
CA HIS A 156 -7.50 5.75 -1.61
C HIS A 156 -5.97 5.73 -1.46
N TYR A 157 -5.31 5.08 -2.42
CA TYR A 157 -3.86 5.15 -2.60
C TYR A 157 -3.49 6.02 -3.79
N ASN A 158 -2.48 6.89 -3.61
CA ASN A 158 -1.84 7.60 -4.71
C ASN A 158 -0.36 7.22 -4.82
N SER A 159 0.18 7.43 -6.02
CA SER A 159 1.63 7.35 -6.24
C SER A 159 2.30 8.61 -5.72
N VAL A 160 3.52 8.53 -5.18
CA VAL A 160 4.21 9.67 -4.57
C VAL A 160 5.58 9.89 -5.20
N TYR A 161 5.91 11.15 -5.47
CA TYR A 161 7.17 11.58 -6.08
C TYR A 161 7.83 12.67 -5.24
N PRO A 162 9.15 12.89 -5.38
CA PRO A 162 9.76 14.13 -4.94
C PRO A 162 9.02 15.35 -5.51
N ALA A 163 8.82 16.36 -4.66
CA ALA A 163 8.22 17.64 -5.04
C ALA A 163 9.11 18.42 -6.01
#